data_AF-A0A1V9Y697-F1
#
_entry.id   AF-A0A1V9Y697-F1
#
_cell.length_a   1.000
_cell.length_b   1.000
_cell.length_c   1.000
_cell.angle_alpha   90.00
_cell.angle_beta   90.00
_cell.angle_gamma   90.00
#
_symmetry.space_group_name_H-M   'P 1'
#
loop_
_entity.id
_entity.type
_entity.pdbx_description
1 polymer ?
#
loop_
_entity_poly.entity_id
_entity_poly.type
_entity_poly.pdbx_seq_one_letter_code
_entity_poly.pdbx_strand_id
1 'polypeptide(L)'
;MADQVLLRLYHQSQGVHKGSKKAAEELHQHLNTASLPVSTFDLLLQHVFRHVELANEAHQAPTRWLTELLASNLLRTAQVLPLFPPPTQQNILLKALPEALERWFKLTTQDKDAGSSGELRNGVFVPSSVLQGEILAQKNESTYAFTVFLDTIGALVEMTDNEDTVALVTRIVQVIVANGRATALQKIFVRFADVLIGWTT
;
A
#
# COMPACT_ATOMS: atom_id res chain seq x y z
N MET A 1 4.52 2.76 -21.99
CA MET A 1 5.05 1.41 -22.31
C MET A 1 5.24 0.55 -21.07
N ALA A 2 5.72 1.08 -19.93
CA ALA A 2 5.88 0.31 -18.68
C ALA A 2 4.59 -0.36 -18.18
N ASP A 3 3.45 0.34 -18.29
CA ASP A 3 2.14 -0.16 -17.84
C ASP A 3 1.72 -1.48 -18.51
N GLN A 4 1.97 -1.59 -19.83
CA GLN A 4 1.65 -2.79 -20.60
C GLN A 4 2.59 -3.96 -20.28
N VAL A 5 3.82 -3.68 -19.86
CA VAL A 5 4.79 -4.70 -19.46
C VAL A 5 4.36 -5.32 -18.12
N LEU A 6 4.02 -4.50 -17.13
CA LEU A 6 3.60 -5.00 -15.81
C LEU A 6 2.30 -5.78 -15.89
N LEU A 7 1.34 -5.30 -16.69
CA LEU A 7 0.10 -6.04 -16.92
C LEU A 7 0.37 -7.39 -17.59
N ARG A 8 1.28 -7.45 -18.55
CA ARG A 8 1.69 -8.70 -19.20
C ARG A 8 2.37 -9.65 -18.22
N LEU A 9 3.29 -9.16 -17.40
CA LEU A 9 3.96 -9.95 -16.36
C LEU A 9 2.95 -10.51 -15.35
N TYR A 10 1.95 -9.70 -14.97
CA TYR A 10 0.84 -10.13 -14.14
C TYR A 10 0.05 -11.27 -14.79
N HIS A 11 -0.42 -11.12 -16.02
CA HIS A 11 -1.15 -12.20 -16.68
C HIS A 11 -0.32 -13.48 -16.87
N GLN A 12 0.98 -13.35 -17.15
CA GLN A 12 1.89 -14.49 -17.25
C GLN A 12 2.13 -15.17 -15.89
N SER A 13 2.10 -14.44 -14.77
CA SER A 13 2.22 -15.01 -13.43
C SER A 13 0.96 -15.79 -13.00
N GLN A 14 -0.21 -15.48 -13.57
CA GLN A 14 -1.50 -16.11 -13.25
C GLN A 14 -1.88 -17.31 -14.14
N GLY A 15 -1.09 -17.66 -15.15
CA GLY A 15 -1.51 -18.56 -16.25
C GLY A 15 -2.24 -19.85 -15.83
N VAL A 16 -3.36 -20.14 -16.53
CA VAL A 16 -4.37 -21.18 -16.26
C VAL A 16 -3.82 -22.61 -16.04
N HIS A 17 -2.64 -22.92 -16.58
CA HIS A 17 -2.06 -24.28 -16.47
C HIS A 17 -0.71 -24.36 -15.75
N LYS A 18 0.00 -23.24 -15.56
CA LYS A 18 1.18 -23.06 -14.68
C LYS A 18 1.66 -21.62 -14.83
N GLY A 19 1.53 -20.80 -13.80
CA GLY A 19 2.06 -19.44 -13.80
C GLY A 19 3.58 -19.41 -14.03
N SER A 20 4.08 -18.44 -14.79
CA SER A 20 5.51 -18.26 -15.02
C SER A 20 6.19 -17.73 -13.76
N LYS A 21 7.08 -18.54 -13.16
CA LYS A 21 7.88 -18.13 -12.00
C LYS A 21 8.76 -16.92 -12.30
N LYS A 22 9.39 -16.89 -13.48
CA LYS A 22 10.20 -15.77 -13.93
C LYS A 22 9.39 -14.48 -14.04
N ALA A 23 8.18 -14.56 -14.60
CA ALA A 23 7.30 -13.38 -14.69
C ALA A 23 6.83 -12.90 -13.32
N ALA A 24 6.59 -13.83 -12.38
CA ALA A 24 6.29 -13.47 -11.00
C ALA A 24 7.48 -12.77 -10.30
N GLU A 25 8.70 -13.27 -10.48
CA GLU A 25 9.91 -12.64 -9.92
C GLU A 25 10.14 -11.24 -10.49
N GLU A 26 10.03 -11.06 -11.81
CA GLU A 26 10.16 -9.75 -12.46
C GLU A 26 9.06 -8.78 -12.02
N LEU A 27 7.80 -9.25 -11.94
CA LEU A 27 6.69 -8.43 -11.44
C LEU A 27 6.92 -8.00 -9.99
N HIS A 28 7.36 -8.93 -9.14
CA HIS A 28 7.67 -8.64 -7.75
C HIS A 28 8.77 -7.59 -7.61
N GLN A 29 9.84 -7.68 -8.41
CA GLN A 29 10.91 -6.67 -8.42
C GLN A 29 10.38 -5.27 -8.77
N HIS A 30 9.46 -5.18 -9.73
CA HIS A 30 8.87 -3.90 -10.12
C HIS A 30 7.86 -3.36 -9.11
N LEU A 31 7.13 -4.22 -8.41
CA LEU A 31 6.18 -3.82 -7.36
C LEU A 31 6.85 -3.58 -6.00
N ASN A 32 8.11 -4.01 -5.83
CA ASN A 32 8.88 -3.79 -4.62
C ASN A 32 9.46 -2.37 -4.55
N THR A 33 8.59 -1.38 -4.67
CA THR A 33 8.86 0.06 -4.60
C THR A 33 7.73 0.73 -3.84
N ALA A 34 7.95 1.91 -3.23
CA ALA A 34 6.91 2.67 -2.52
C ALA A 34 6.24 3.77 -3.36
N SER A 35 6.61 3.91 -4.65
CA SER A 35 6.19 5.02 -5.52
C SER A 35 5.83 4.59 -6.94
N LEU A 36 5.01 3.54 -7.08
CA LEU A 36 4.53 3.10 -8.39
C LEU A 36 3.70 4.22 -9.07
N PRO A 37 3.87 4.49 -10.38
CA PRO A 37 3.09 5.52 -11.07
C PRO A 37 1.58 5.26 -10.97
N VAL A 38 0.79 6.32 -10.81
CA VAL A 38 -0.66 6.24 -10.56
C VAL A 38 -1.40 5.53 -11.69
N SER A 39 -1.07 5.83 -12.96
CA SER A 39 -1.71 5.16 -14.11
C SER A 39 -1.45 3.66 -14.13
N THR A 40 -0.24 3.25 -13.76
CA THR A 40 0.16 1.85 -13.63
C THR A 40 -0.59 1.16 -12.49
N PHE A 41 -0.68 1.82 -11.33
CA PHE A 41 -1.40 1.32 -10.16
C PHE A 41 -2.87 1.09 -10.47
N ASP A 42 -3.55 2.08 -11.04
CA ASP A 42 -4.99 2.01 -11.34
C ASP A 42 -5.28 0.89 -12.35
N LEU A 43 -4.45 0.76 -13.38
CA LEU A 43 -4.57 -0.32 -14.37
C LEU A 43 -4.41 -1.69 -13.71
N LEU A 44 -3.33 -1.91 -12.95
CA LEU A 44 -3.08 -3.20 -12.30
C LEU A 44 -4.15 -3.52 -11.25
N LEU A 45 -4.62 -2.53 -10.50
CA LEU A 45 -5.61 -2.71 -9.44
C LEU A 45 -6.89 -3.30 -10.01
N GLN A 46 -7.40 -2.77 -11.12
CA GLN A 46 -8.62 -3.28 -11.75
C GLN A 46 -8.50 -4.76 -12.14
N HIS A 47 -7.36 -5.15 -12.70
CA HIS A 47 -7.12 -6.53 -13.14
C HIS A 47 -6.88 -7.48 -11.97
N VAL A 48 -6.05 -7.09 -11.01
CA VAL A 48 -5.74 -7.89 -9.81
C VAL A 48 -7.00 -8.08 -8.99
N PHE A 49 -7.74 -7.01 -8.76
CA PHE A 49 -8.95 -7.03 -7.95
C PHE A 49 -10.02 -7.93 -8.56
N ARG A 50 -10.27 -7.81 -9.88
CA ARG A 50 -11.21 -8.69 -10.59
C ARG A 50 -10.84 -10.16 -10.48
N HIS A 51 -9.55 -10.50 -10.53
CA HIS A 51 -9.12 -11.89 -10.32
C HIS A 51 -9.31 -12.35 -8.87
N VAL A 52 -9.06 -11.49 -7.87
CA VAL A 52 -9.32 -11.81 -6.46
C VAL A 52 -10.81 -12.10 -6.23
N GLU A 53 -11.70 -11.28 -6.81
CA GLU A 53 -13.16 -11.48 -6.73
C GLU A 53 -13.61 -12.81 -7.34
N LEU A 54 -13.04 -13.20 -8.49
CA LEU A 54 -13.41 -14.42 -9.20
C LEU A 54 -12.80 -15.68 -8.58
N ALA A 55 -11.70 -15.56 -7.83
CA ALA A 55 -10.90 -16.69 -7.40
C ALA A 55 -11.36 -17.37 -6.10
N ASN A 56 -12.47 -16.92 -5.48
CA ASN A 56 -13.14 -17.50 -4.31
C ASN A 56 -12.22 -18.26 -3.33
N GLU A 57 -11.60 -17.57 -2.37
CA GLU A 57 -10.78 -18.02 -1.21
C GLU A 57 -9.72 -19.15 -1.38
N ALA A 58 -9.76 -19.99 -2.41
CA ALA A 58 -8.92 -21.16 -2.65
C ALA A 58 -7.61 -20.80 -3.37
N HIS A 59 -7.52 -19.62 -3.97
CA HIS A 59 -6.30 -19.14 -4.64
C HIS A 59 -5.70 -17.95 -3.88
N GLN A 60 -4.61 -18.21 -3.16
CA GLN A 60 -3.85 -17.19 -2.41
C GLN A 60 -3.00 -16.27 -3.31
N ALA A 61 -2.75 -16.67 -4.58
CA ALA A 61 -1.83 -15.95 -5.46
C ALA A 61 -2.32 -14.55 -5.89
N PRO A 62 -3.60 -14.32 -6.25
CA PRO A 62 -4.11 -12.98 -6.56
C PRO A 62 -4.08 -12.03 -5.35
N THR A 63 -4.37 -12.54 -4.15
CA THR A 63 -4.34 -11.76 -2.91
C THR A 63 -2.95 -11.24 -2.60
N ARG A 64 -1.90 -12.03 -2.85
CA ARG A 64 -0.52 -11.56 -2.73
C ARG A 64 -0.25 -10.36 -3.63
N TRP A 65 -0.64 -10.42 -4.91
CA TRP A 65 -0.41 -9.30 -5.84
C TRP A 65 -1.19 -8.05 -5.44
N LEU A 66 -2.38 -8.23 -4.87
CA LEU A 66 -3.14 -7.12 -4.31
C LEU A 66 -2.35 -6.46 -3.17
N THR A 67 -1.83 -7.24 -2.23
CA THR A 67 -0.99 -6.73 -1.14
C THR A 67 0.22 -5.95 -1.65
N GLU A 68 0.97 -6.51 -2.63
CA GLU A 68 2.16 -5.85 -3.18
C GLU A 68 1.81 -4.54 -3.90
N LEU A 69 0.69 -4.53 -4.62
CA LEU A 69 0.23 -3.34 -5.32
C LEU A 69 -0.18 -2.23 -4.34
N LEU A 70 -1.00 -2.55 -3.32
CA LEU A 70 -1.42 -1.59 -2.30
C LEU A 70 -0.22 -1.01 -1.53
N ALA A 71 0.77 -1.85 -1.21
CA ALA A 71 2.01 -1.40 -0.59
C ALA A 71 2.82 -0.46 -1.48
N SER A 72 2.72 -0.61 -2.80
CA SER A 72 3.52 0.17 -3.75
C SER A 72 3.06 1.61 -3.97
N ASN A 73 1.83 1.93 -3.56
CA ASN A 73 1.31 3.29 -3.61
C ASN A 73 0.24 3.52 -2.53
N LEU A 74 0.69 3.84 -1.32
CA LEU A 74 -0.20 4.03 -0.17
C LEU A 74 -1.15 5.23 -0.34
N LEU A 75 -0.67 6.33 -0.93
CA LEU A 75 -1.49 7.51 -1.17
C LEU A 75 -2.63 7.19 -2.13
N ARG A 76 -2.34 6.51 -3.24
CA ARG A 76 -3.38 6.12 -4.20
C ARG A 76 -4.33 5.10 -3.59
N THR A 77 -3.82 4.16 -2.80
CA THR A 77 -4.62 3.20 -2.02
C THR A 77 -5.64 3.91 -1.13
N ALA A 78 -5.22 4.93 -0.38
CA ALA A 78 -6.13 5.74 0.44
C ALA A 78 -7.23 6.41 -0.39
N GLN A 79 -6.88 6.96 -1.56
CA GLN A 79 -7.85 7.66 -2.42
C GLN A 79 -8.89 6.72 -3.07
N VAL A 80 -8.51 5.47 -3.36
CA VAL A 80 -9.42 4.53 -4.04
C VAL A 80 -10.28 3.74 -3.07
N LEU A 81 -9.83 3.52 -1.83
CA LEU A 81 -10.52 2.69 -0.84
C LEU A 81 -12.00 3.09 -0.59
N PRO A 82 -12.37 4.38 -0.50
CA PRO A 82 -13.77 4.79 -0.36
C PRO A 82 -14.62 4.62 -1.61
N LEU A 83 -14.00 4.42 -2.78
CA LEU A 83 -14.69 4.32 -4.07
C LEU A 83 -15.24 2.90 -4.33
N PHE A 84 -14.82 1.91 -3.54
CA PHE A 84 -15.29 0.54 -3.69
C PHE A 84 -16.59 0.31 -2.92
N PRO A 85 -17.63 -0.26 -3.56
CA PRO A 85 -18.91 -0.50 -2.92
C PRO A 85 -18.78 -1.47 -1.74
N PRO A 86 -19.33 -1.12 -0.55
CA PRO A 86 -19.46 -2.05 0.56
C PRO A 86 -20.55 -3.10 0.28
N PRO A 87 -20.52 -4.27 0.96
CA PRO A 87 -19.50 -4.72 1.90
C PRO A 87 -18.41 -5.59 1.24
N THR A 88 -18.72 -6.27 0.13
CA THR A 88 -17.86 -7.34 -0.41
C THR A 88 -16.54 -6.81 -0.97
N GLN A 89 -16.59 -5.78 -1.82
CA GLN A 89 -15.40 -5.27 -2.49
C GLN A 89 -14.48 -4.53 -1.53
N GLN A 90 -15.08 -3.72 -0.66
CA GLN A 90 -14.34 -3.01 0.38
C GLN A 90 -13.67 -3.97 1.36
N ASN A 91 -14.34 -5.04 1.79
CA ASN A 91 -13.76 -6.03 2.70
C ASN A 91 -12.58 -6.80 2.08
N ILE A 92 -12.59 -7.08 0.77
CA ILE A 92 -11.44 -7.69 0.09
C ILE A 92 -10.20 -6.80 0.22
N LEU A 93 -10.35 -5.49 -0.02
CA LEU A 93 -9.25 -4.53 0.12
C LEU A 93 -8.81 -4.41 1.59
N LEU A 94 -9.75 -4.24 2.52
CA LEU A 94 -9.46 -4.11 3.94
C LEU A 94 -8.75 -5.34 4.50
N LYS A 95 -9.05 -6.55 4.02
CA LYS A 95 -8.35 -7.79 4.40
C LYS A 95 -6.89 -7.81 3.94
N ALA A 96 -6.55 -7.18 2.81
CA ALA A 96 -5.19 -7.14 2.27
C ALA A 96 -4.32 -6.02 2.88
N LEU A 97 -4.93 -4.98 3.45
CA LEU A 97 -4.23 -3.81 3.98
C LEU A 97 -3.23 -4.07 5.13
N PRO A 98 -3.49 -4.97 6.10
CA PRO A 98 -2.53 -5.24 7.17
C PRO A 98 -1.16 -5.67 6.63
N GLU A 99 -1.13 -6.66 5.73
CA GLU A 99 0.11 -7.13 5.11
C GLU A 99 0.73 -6.07 4.19
N ALA A 100 -0.10 -5.29 3.49
CA ALA A 100 0.37 -4.23 2.60
C ALA A 100 1.06 -3.10 3.39
N LEU A 101 0.55 -2.76 4.57
CA LEU A 101 1.12 -1.76 5.45
C LEU A 101 2.45 -2.21 6.05
N GLU A 102 2.54 -3.45 6.55
CA GLU A 102 3.83 -3.99 7.00
C GLU A 102 4.89 -3.91 5.91
N ARG A 103 4.50 -4.22 4.68
CA ARG A 103 5.38 -4.13 3.53
C ARG A 103 5.75 -2.69 3.19
N TRP A 104 4.78 -1.77 3.20
CA TRP A 104 5.05 -0.35 2.96
C TRP A 104 6.00 0.25 4.00
N PHE A 105 5.84 -0.12 5.28
CA PHE A 105 6.80 0.27 6.32
C PHE A 105 8.21 -0.25 6.00
N LYS A 106 8.35 -1.52 5.61
CA LYS A 106 9.64 -2.10 5.20
C LYS A 106 10.25 -1.35 4.01
N LEU A 107 9.48 -1.12 2.95
CA LEU A 107 9.94 -0.41 1.75
C LEU A 107 10.44 1.00 2.08
N THR A 108 9.63 1.77 2.82
CA THR A 108 10.02 3.13 3.21
C THR A 108 11.14 3.17 4.25
N THR A 109 11.48 2.06 4.92
CA THR A 109 12.67 1.96 5.77
C THR A 109 13.91 1.49 5.02
N GLN A 110 13.78 0.56 4.08
CA GLN A 110 14.91 0.04 3.29
C GLN A 110 15.50 1.12 2.37
N ASP A 111 14.65 1.97 1.78
CA ASP A 111 15.10 3.15 1.02
C ASP A 111 15.90 4.14 1.89
N LYS A 112 15.81 4.06 3.22
CA LYS A 112 16.54 4.95 4.15
C LYS A 112 17.94 4.41 4.51
N ASP A 113 18.14 3.10 4.49
CA ASP A 113 19.42 2.47 4.88
C ASP A 113 20.40 2.32 3.70
N ALA A 114 19.92 2.44 2.45
CA ALA A 114 20.80 2.51 1.26
C ALA A 114 21.55 3.86 1.13
N GLY A 115 21.37 4.79 2.07
CA GLY A 115 21.82 6.18 2.00
C GLY A 115 23.08 6.52 2.81
N SER A 116 24.09 5.65 2.89
CA SER A 116 25.35 6.00 3.57
C SER A 116 26.59 5.81 2.70
N SER A 117 27.07 6.95 2.16
CA SER A 117 28.38 7.23 1.53
C SER A 117 28.16 7.75 0.11
N GLY A 118 28.50 9.01 -0.19
CA GLY A 118 28.21 9.66 -1.47
C GLY A 118 28.51 8.77 -2.68
N GLU A 119 27.46 8.38 -3.41
CA GLU A 119 27.58 7.48 -4.56
C GLU A 119 27.45 8.24 -5.87
N LEU A 120 28.32 7.88 -6.82
CA LEU A 120 28.21 8.24 -8.23
C LEU A 120 26.88 7.71 -8.78
N ARG A 121 25.91 8.58 -9.04
CA ARG A 121 24.65 8.21 -9.72
C ARG A 121 24.86 8.39 -11.22
N ASN A 122 24.77 7.30 -11.99
CA ASN A 122 24.97 7.31 -13.46
C ASN A 122 26.32 7.91 -13.92
N GLY A 123 27.40 7.74 -13.14
CA GLY A 123 28.72 8.29 -13.45
C GLY A 123 28.88 9.79 -13.17
N VAL A 124 27.86 10.44 -12.58
CA VAL A 124 27.91 11.85 -12.16
C VAL A 124 28.00 11.90 -10.63
N PHE A 125 28.96 12.66 -10.13
CA PHE A 125 29.09 12.93 -8.70
C PHE A 125 27.93 13.82 -8.26
N VAL A 126 27.09 13.33 -7.35
CA VAL A 126 25.97 14.09 -6.79
C VAL A 126 26.38 14.63 -5.41
N PRO A 127 26.37 15.96 -5.19
CA PRO A 127 26.69 16.53 -3.88
C PRO A 127 25.73 16.05 -2.79
N SER A 128 26.26 15.83 -1.58
CA SER A 128 25.49 15.35 -0.43
C SER A 128 24.28 16.23 -0.08
N SER A 129 24.32 17.53 -0.37
CA SER A 129 23.20 18.46 -0.12
C SER A 129 21.99 18.20 -1.02
N VAL A 130 22.22 17.80 -2.28
CA VAL A 130 21.15 17.43 -3.23
C VAL A 130 20.51 16.12 -2.78
N LEU A 131 21.33 15.13 -2.42
CA LEU A 131 20.85 13.85 -1.88
C LEU A 131 20.06 14.05 -0.58
N GLN A 132 20.51 14.91 0.32
CA GLN A 132 19.76 15.28 1.53
C GLN A 132 18.40 15.91 1.20
N GLY A 133 18.36 16.81 0.20
CA GLY A 133 17.12 17.41 -0.28
C GLY A 133 16.14 16.39 -0.86
N GLU A 134 16.63 15.44 -1.66
CA GLU A 134 15.82 14.33 -2.21
C GLU A 134 15.29 13.42 -1.10
N ILE A 135 16.13 13.05 -0.12
CA ILE A 135 15.72 12.25 1.05
C ILE A 135 14.65 12.97 1.86
N LEU A 136 14.81 14.29 2.08
CA LEU A 136 13.81 15.12 2.77
C LEU A 136 12.49 15.18 1.99
N ALA A 137 12.54 15.34 0.68
CA ALA A 137 11.35 15.34 -0.18
C ALA A 137 10.60 14.00 -0.11
N GLN A 138 11.31 12.87 -0.26
CA GLN A 138 10.73 11.54 -0.13
C GLN A 138 10.17 11.28 1.28
N LYS A 139 10.85 11.77 2.33
CA LYS A 139 10.35 11.69 3.71
C LYS A 139 9.04 12.46 3.87
N ASN A 140 8.93 13.63 3.25
CA ASN A 140 7.72 14.44 3.29
C ASN A 140 6.58 13.78 2.51
N GLU A 141 6.86 13.22 1.33
CA GLU A 141 5.88 12.48 0.53
C GLU A 141 5.34 11.25 1.26
N SER A 142 6.21 10.41 1.82
CA SER A 142 5.79 9.22 2.58
C SER A 142 4.99 9.58 3.83
N THR A 143 5.37 10.67 4.53
CA THR A 143 4.63 11.17 5.70
C THR A 143 3.25 11.73 5.32
N TYR A 144 3.16 12.43 4.18
CA TYR A 144 1.90 12.94 3.65
C TYR A 144 0.97 11.80 3.25
N ALA A 145 1.45 10.85 2.45
CA ALA A 145 0.71 9.66 2.02
C ALA A 145 0.11 8.89 3.22
N PHE A 146 0.92 8.69 4.25
CA PHE A 146 0.50 8.01 5.46
C PHE A 146 -0.55 8.81 6.26
N THR A 147 -0.43 10.13 6.33
CA THR A 147 -1.44 10.97 7.02
C THR A 147 -2.80 10.89 6.31
N VAL A 148 -2.82 11.01 4.98
CA VAL A 148 -4.06 10.86 4.18
C VAL A 148 -4.66 9.46 4.36
N PHE A 149 -3.83 8.43 4.41
CA PHE A 149 -4.28 7.06 4.69
C PHE A 149 -4.95 6.94 6.06
N LEU A 150 -4.37 7.50 7.12
CA LEU A 150 -4.98 7.50 8.45
C LEU A 150 -6.33 8.21 8.47
N ASP A 151 -6.44 9.36 7.81
CA ASP A 151 -7.70 10.12 7.75
C ASP A 151 -8.79 9.31 7.03
N THR A 152 -8.42 8.61 5.96
CA THR A 152 -9.31 7.73 5.20
C THR A 152 -9.82 6.58 6.05
N ILE A 153 -8.92 5.89 6.76
CA ILE A 153 -9.29 4.75 7.61
C ILE A 153 -10.17 5.21 8.79
N GLY A 154 -9.86 6.36 9.40
CA GLY A 154 -10.71 6.95 10.45
C GLY A 154 -12.11 7.27 9.93
N ALA A 155 -12.22 7.90 8.75
CA ALA A 155 -13.51 8.20 8.13
C ALA A 155 -14.34 6.93 7.82
N LEU A 156 -13.69 5.83 7.43
CA LEU A 156 -14.38 4.56 7.21
C LEU A 156 -15.01 3.99 8.49
N VAL A 157 -14.39 4.18 9.65
CA VAL A 157 -14.95 3.76 10.94
C VAL A 157 -16.09 4.69 11.38
N GLU A 158 -15.94 5.99 11.15
CA GLU A 158 -17.00 6.97 11.45
C GLU A 158 -18.28 6.72 10.65
N MET A 159 -18.16 6.22 9.41
CA MET A 159 -19.28 6.07 8.48
C MET A 159 -19.87 4.66 8.41
N THR A 160 -19.29 3.67 9.11
CA THR A 160 -19.73 2.27 9.01
C THR A 160 -20.47 1.82 10.26
N ASP A 161 -21.62 1.19 10.07
CA ASP A 161 -22.34 0.48 11.14
C ASP A 161 -21.98 -1.02 11.16
N ASN A 162 -21.03 -1.46 10.31
CA ASN A 162 -20.69 -2.86 10.15
C ASN A 162 -19.54 -3.29 11.08
N GLU A 163 -19.84 -4.15 12.05
CA GLU A 163 -18.87 -4.71 13.00
C GLU A 163 -17.68 -5.42 12.31
N ASP A 164 -17.90 -6.10 11.19
CA ASP A 164 -16.82 -6.78 10.45
C ASP A 164 -15.83 -5.76 9.86
N THR A 165 -16.34 -4.63 9.35
CA THR A 165 -15.52 -3.53 8.83
C THR A 165 -14.71 -2.90 9.96
N VAL A 166 -15.33 -2.67 11.12
CA VAL A 166 -14.64 -2.16 12.32
C VAL A 166 -13.54 -3.12 12.78
N ALA A 167 -13.81 -4.43 12.79
CA ALA A 167 -12.82 -5.44 13.17
C ALA A 167 -11.61 -5.47 12.20
N LEU A 168 -11.85 -5.34 10.89
CA LEU A 168 -10.78 -5.24 9.90
C LEU A 168 -9.97 -3.96 10.06
N VAL A 169 -10.62 -2.82 10.26
CA VAL A 169 -9.92 -1.55 10.53
C VAL A 169 -9.11 -1.63 11.82
N THR A 170 -9.63 -2.28 12.87
CA THR A 170 -8.88 -2.47 14.11
C THR A 170 -7.57 -3.23 13.87
N ARG A 171 -7.57 -4.26 13.03
CA ARG A 171 -6.35 -4.99 12.63
C ARG A 171 -5.37 -4.11 11.87
N ILE A 172 -5.88 -3.25 10.98
CA ILE A 172 -5.07 -2.26 10.27
C ILE A 172 -4.37 -1.32 11.27
N VAL A 173 -5.12 -0.78 12.24
CA VAL A 173 -4.56 0.09 13.28
C VAL A 173 -3.51 -0.63 14.12
N GLN A 174 -3.73 -1.89 14.49
CA GLN A 174 -2.75 -2.69 15.24
C GLN A 174 -1.41 -2.80 14.50
N VAL A 175 -1.43 -3.08 13.19
CA VAL A 175 -0.21 -3.11 12.37
C VAL A 175 0.49 -1.75 12.37
N ILE A 176 -0.28 -0.67 12.25
CA ILE A 176 0.27 0.69 12.28
C ILE A 176 0.89 1.00 13.63
N VAL A 177 0.27 0.59 14.74
CA VAL A 177 0.84 0.78 16.09
C VAL A 177 2.12 -0.02 16.27
N ALA A 178 2.16 -1.26 15.76
CA ALA A 178 3.32 -2.12 15.88
C ALA A 178 4.53 -1.66 15.05
N ASN A 179 4.30 -1.05 13.89
CA ASN A 179 5.36 -0.68 12.93
C ASN A 179 5.58 0.85 12.80
N GLY A 180 4.66 1.65 13.34
CA GLY A 180 4.63 3.10 13.21
C GLY A 180 5.67 3.80 14.07
N ARG A 181 6.08 4.99 13.63
CA ARG A 181 6.96 5.88 14.40
C ARG A 181 6.18 6.57 15.52
N ALA A 182 6.85 7.04 16.56
CA ALA A 182 6.23 7.72 17.71
C ALA A 182 5.28 8.88 17.31
N THR A 183 5.61 9.62 16.24
CA THR A 183 4.76 10.72 15.72
C THR A 183 3.51 10.23 14.98
N ALA A 184 3.55 9.03 14.38
CA ALA A 184 2.37 8.38 13.80
C ALA A 184 1.38 7.96 14.89
N LEU A 185 1.88 7.44 16.01
CA LEU A 185 1.07 7.03 17.15
C LEU A 185 0.25 8.18 17.74
N GLN A 186 0.84 9.38 17.83
CA GLN A 186 0.11 10.57 18.31
C GLN A 186 -1.04 10.96 17.39
N LYS A 187 -0.83 10.96 16.07
CA LYS A 187 -1.89 11.28 15.09
C LYS A 187 -3.02 10.26 15.11
N ILE A 188 -2.67 8.96 15.21
CA ILE A 188 -3.65 7.87 15.32
C ILE A 188 -4.47 8.05 16.59
N PHE A 189 -3.81 8.30 17.72
CA PHE A 189 -4.47 8.45 19.00
C PHE A 189 -5.50 9.58 18.97
N VAL A 190 -5.12 10.76 18.44
CA VAL A 190 -6.06 11.89 18.31
C VAL A 190 -7.22 11.53 17.39
N ARG A 191 -6.94 11.03 16.18
CA ARG A 191 -7.99 10.76 15.19
C ARG A 191 -8.96 9.68 15.63
N PHE A 192 -8.47 8.58 16.22
CA PHE A 192 -9.33 7.49 16.69
C PHE A 192 -10.04 7.85 18.01
N ALA A 193 -9.47 8.71 18.85
CA ALA A 193 -10.19 9.24 20.00
C ALA A 193 -11.43 10.03 19.55
N ASP A 194 -11.31 10.88 18.53
CA ASP A 194 -12.45 11.64 17.98
C ASP A 194 -13.54 10.71 17.42
N VAL A 195 -13.14 9.68 16.67
CA VAL A 195 -14.05 8.64 16.13
C VAL A 195 -14.79 7.91 17.26
N LEU A 196 -14.07 7.47 18.28
CA LEU A 196 -14.63 6.73 19.40
C LEU A 196 -15.57 7.60 20.25
N ILE A 197 -15.24 8.87 20.46
CA ILE A 197 -16.12 9.83 21.15
C ILE A 197 -17.45 9.94 20.39
N GLY A 198 -17.40 10.10 19.07
CA GLY A 198 -18.61 10.20 18.24
C GLY A 198 -19.52 8.96 18.28
N TRP A 199 -18.98 7.78 18.57
CA TRP A 199 -19.78 6.56 18.77
C TRP A 199 -20.45 6.46 20.15
N THR A 200 -19.95 7.19 21.13
CA THR A 200 -20.46 7.17 22.51
C THR A 200 -21.51 8.23 22.81
N THR A 201 -21.76 9.14 21.87
CA THR A 201 -22.71 10.26 21.97
C THR A 201 -23.89 10.07 21.03
#